data_AF-A0A256XB90-F1
#
_entry.id   AF-A0A256XB90-F1
#
_cell.length_a   1.000
_cell.length_b   1.000
_cell.length_c   1.000
_cell.angle_alpha   90.00
_cell.angle_beta   90.00
_cell.angle_gamma   90.00
#
_symmetry.space_group_name_H-M   'P 1'
#
loop_
_entity.id
_entity.type
_entity.pdbx_description
1 polymer ?
#
loop_
_entity_poly.entity_id
_entity_poly.type
_entity_poly.pdbx_seq_one_letter_code
_entity_poly.pdbx_strand_id
1 'polypeptide(L)'
;MKLGYITIESTDGYKYLVIADTHVGYEIELLSHGIKIPSQTDKIVNSIIENVERERTHGLIVLGDVKHELPTLQESYREVISFLQKLSERLEKIILVMGNHDGGLDKVLQKLNLKNVTLHDSRGFILETSNGKKILMLHGNSKPKIEDFERCDAMIMGHTHPAIVLQDSTGYIVKEPIIMKLTIDKKVLAKRMFGTESEGKELPIIVLPVSHPSTIGVNIMQIILRREVKTFTILQYVDFQSILHNVEIYLTDYTYLGSLNHVLEVLEK
;
A
#
# COMPACT_ATOMS: atom_id res chain seq x y z
N MET A 1 15.35 7.71 -1.46
CA MET A 1 14.40 7.14 -0.47
C MET A 1 14.17 5.68 -0.83
N LYS A 2 14.00 4.77 0.13
CA LYS A 2 13.57 3.39 -0.19
C LYS A 2 12.07 3.44 -0.46
N LEU A 3 11.68 3.24 -1.72
CA LEU A 3 10.27 3.16 -2.12
C LEU A 3 9.95 1.69 -2.34
N GLY A 4 9.02 1.12 -1.57
CA GLY A 4 8.51 -0.21 -1.85
C GLY A 4 7.43 -0.12 -2.92
N TYR A 5 7.62 -0.81 -4.04
CA TYR A 5 6.69 -0.80 -5.16
C TYR A 5 6.66 -2.16 -5.85
N ILE A 6 5.70 -2.33 -6.74
CA ILE A 6 5.72 -3.38 -7.76
C ILE A 6 5.34 -2.78 -9.12
N THR A 7 5.76 -3.42 -10.20
CA THR A 7 5.40 -2.99 -11.55
C THR A 7 4.41 -3.96 -12.19
N ILE A 8 3.42 -3.44 -12.91
CA ILE A 8 2.40 -4.28 -13.55
C ILE A 8 2.13 -3.76 -14.96
N GLU A 9 2.20 -4.67 -15.93
CA GLU A 9 1.73 -4.43 -17.30
C GLU A 9 0.25 -4.77 -17.39
N SER A 10 -0.54 -3.84 -17.90
CA SER A 10 -1.99 -3.89 -17.97
C SER A 10 -2.48 -4.03 -19.40
N THR A 11 -3.69 -4.58 -19.58
CA THR A 11 -4.32 -4.76 -20.91
C THR A 11 -4.63 -3.44 -21.61
N ASP A 12 -4.70 -2.33 -20.87
CA ASP A 12 -4.86 -0.98 -21.42
C ASP A 12 -3.56 -0.41 -22.05
N GLY A 13 -2.50 -1.21 -22.14
CA GLY A 13 -1.23 -0.85 -22.78
C GLY A 13 -0.27 -0.10 -21.87
N TYR A 14 -0.64 0.18 -20.62
CA TYR A 14 0.22 0.85 -19.65
C TYR A 14 1.01 -0.14 -18.80
N LYS A 15 2.26 0.21 -18.52
CA LYS A 15 3.04 -0.36 -17.41
C LYS A 15 2.94 0.60 -16.22
N TYR A 16 2.40 0.12 -15.12
CA TYR A 16 2.18 0.89 -13.90
C TYR A 16 3.25 0.62 -12.86
N LEU A 17 3.72 1.68 -12.20
CA LEU A 17 4.33 1.61 -10.88
C LEU A 17 3.21 1.60 -9.83
N VAL A 18 3.20 0.62 -8.93
CA VAL A 18 2.17 0.51 -7.88
C VAL A 18 2.82 0.73 -6.52
N ILE A 19 2.31 1.72 -5.79
CA ILE A 19 2.78 2.10 -4.45
C ILE A 19 1.58 2.23 -3.50
N ALA A 20 1.84 2.37 -2.21
CA ALA A 20 0.80 2.59 -1.20
C ALA A 20 1.18 3.66 -0.19
N ASP A 21 0.17 4.30 0.40
CA ASP A 21 0.30 5.13 1.60
C ASP A 21 1.35 6.24 1.47
N THR A 22 1.08 7.23 0.61
CA THR A 22 2.01 8.36 0.44
C THR A 22 1.94 9.38 1.55
N HIS A 23 0.85 9.44 2.34
CA HIS A 23 0.65 10.32 3.50
C HIS A 23 1.12 11.77 3.29
N VAL A 24 0.88 12.32 2.10
CA VAL A 24 1.33 13.67 1.74
C VAL A 24 0.79 14.68 2.76
N GLY A 25 1.68 15.50 3.30
CA GLY A 25 1.38 16.50 4.32
C GLY A 25 1.51 16.02 5.76
N TYR A 26 1.96 14.78 6.02
CA TYR A 26 2.16 14.25 7.38
C TYR A 26 3.02 15.16 8.28
N GLU A 27 3.99 15.91 7.72
CA GLU A 27 4.81 16.86 8.47
C GLU A 27 4.01 17.95 9.19
N ILE A 28 2.82 18.29 8.68
CA ILE A 28 1.96 19.30 9.28
C ILE A 28 1.35 18.78 10.59
N GLU A 29 1.04 17.48 10.66
CA GLU A 29 0.62 16.86 11.92
C GLU A 29 1.76 16.89 12.94
N LEU A 30 2.97 16.52 12.53
CA LEU A 30 4.17 16.56 13.38
C LEU A 30 4.43 17.99 13.88
N LEU A 31 4.25 18.99 13.01
CA LEU A 31 4.37 20.40 13.37
C LEU A 31 3.36 20.80 14.46
N SER A 32 2.13 20.28 14.39
CA SER A 32 1.11 20.54 15.42
C SER A 32 1.49 19.95 16.80
N HIS A 33 2.35 18.92 16.81
CA HIS A 33 2.97 18.35 18.00
C HIS A 33 4.32 18.99 18.38
N GLY A 34 4.70 20.09 17.73
CA GLY A 34 5.95 20.81 18.00
C GLY A 34 7.19 20.25 17.31
N ILE A 35 7.05 19.22 16.47
CA ILE A 35 8.14 18.59 15.72
C ILE A 35 8.23 19.25 14.34
N LYS A 36 9.30 20.01 14.10
CA LYS A 36 9.49 20.75 12.84
C LYS A 36 10.22 19.88 11.81
N ILE A 37 9.50 19.41 10.81
CA ILE A 37 10.07 18.70 9.64
C ILE A 37 9.71 19.49 8.36
N PRO A 38 10.66 19.74 7.45
CA PRO A 38 10.34 20.31 6.14
C PRO A 38 9.40 19.40 5.36
N SER A 39 8.50 19.95 4.53
CA SER A 39 7.63 19.14 3.64
C SER A 39 8.44 18.06 2.91
N GLN A 40 7.91 16.83 2.90
CA GLN A 40 8.53 15.71 2.19
C GLN A 40 7.91 15.47 0.81
N THR A 41 6.90 16.25 0.40
CA THR A 41 6.18 16.08 -0.86
C THR A 41 7.11 15.98 -2.07
N ASP A 42 8.09 16.86 -2.17
CA ASP A 42 9.04 16.86 -3.31
C ASP A 42 9.95 15.63 -3.32
N LYS A 43 10.31 15.13 -2.14
CA LYS A 43 11.10 13.89 -2.04
C LYS A 43 10.28 12.69 -2.48
N ILE A 44 9.00 12.65 -2.12
CA ILE A 44 8.08 11.58 -2.55
C ILE A 44 7.89 11.63 -4.06
N VAL A 45 7.56 12.81 -4.62
CA VAL A 45 7.41 13.00 -6.07
C VAL A 45 8.68 12.59 -6.80
N ASN A 46 9.85 13.11 -6.42
CA ASN A 46 11.12 12.78 -7.08
C ASN A 46 11.41 11.29 -6.99
N SER A 47 11.19 10.65 -5.84
CA SER A 47 11.38 9.21 -5.70
C SER A 47 10.43 8.40 -6.58
N ILE A 48 9.17 8.84 -6.76
CA ILE A 48 8.23 8.20 -7.68
C ILE A 48 8.75 8.34 -9.12
N ILE A 49 9.07 9.55 -9.55
CA ILE A 49 9.55 9.82 -10.91
C ILE A 49 10.84 9.04 -11.23
N GLU A 50 11.81 9.02 -10.30
CA GLU A 50 13.05 8.24 -10.47
C GLU A 50 12.79 6.74 -10.69
N ASN A 51 11.84 6.15 -9.95
CA ASN A 51 11.49 4.74 -10.13
C ASN A 51 10.64 4.52 -11.38
N VAL A 52 9.78 5.47 -11.75
CA VAL A 52 9.02 5.43 -13.00
C VAL A 52 9.98 5.40 -14.20
N GLU A 53 10.99 6.27 -14.20
CA GLU A 53 12.02 6.35 -15.24
C GLU A 53 12.90 5.09 -15.26
N ARG A 54 13.34 4.61 -14.08
CA ARG A 54 14.14 3.38 -13.95
C ARG A 54 13.40 2.16 -14.50
N GLU A 55 12.14 2.00 -14.11
CA GLU A 55 11.32 0.84 -14.45
C GLU A 55 10.62 0.98 -15.81
N ARG A 56 10.77 2.14 -16.47
CA ARG A 56 10.09 2.49 -17.72
C ARG A 56 8.58 2.28 -17.62
N THR A 57 8.02 2.63 -16.48
CA THR A 57 6.56 2.68 -16.29
C THR A 57 6.05 4.03 -16.81
N HIS A 58 4.85 4.08 -17.34
CA HIS A 58 4.23 5.32 -17.84
C HIS A 58 2.98 5.69 -17.05
N GLY A 59 2.53 4.80 -16.16
CA GLY A 59 1.44 5.03 -15.24
C GLY A 59 1.84 4.82 -13.77
N LEU A 60 1.05 5.40 -12.87
CA LEU A 60 1.18 5.24 -11.43
C LEU A 60 -0.16 4.78 -10.83
N ILE A 61 -0.11 3.84 -9.90
CA ILE A 61 -1.24 3.44 -9.05
C ILE A 61 -0.85 3.70 -7.59
N VAL A 62 -1.65 4.49 -6.87
CA VAL A 62 -1.48 4.74 -5.44
C VAL A 62 -2.61 4.09 -4.66
N LEU A 63 -2.28 3.12 -3.81
CA LEU A 63 -3.24 2.33 -3.04
C LEU A 63 -3.56 2.98 -1.68
N GLY A 64 -4.36 4.05 -1.73
CA GLY A 64 -4.89 4.74 -0.56
C GLY A 64 -3.89 5.52 0.26
N ASP A 65 -4.45 6.27 1.20
CA ASP A 65 -3.77 7.25 2.05
C ASP A 65 -2.80 8.10 1.25
N VAL A 66 -3.33 8.67 0.15
CA VAL A 66 -2.60 9.60 -0.71
C VAL A 66 -2.16 10.80 0.13
N LYS A 67 -3.07 11.30 0.96
CA LYS A 67 -2.83 12.41 1.87
C LYS A 67 -2.97 11.98 3.32
N HIS A 68 -2.33 12.74 4.21
CA HIS A 68 -2.61 12.63 5.63
C HIS A 68 -3.89 13.39 6.01
N GLU A 69 -4.57 12.94 7.06
CA GLU A 69 -5.71 13.67 7.63
C GLU A 69 -5.17 14.76 8.56
N LEU A 70 -5.34 16.04 8.19
CA LEU A 70 -4.73 17.15 8.92
C LEU A 70 -5.75 17.93 9.76
N PRO A 71 -5.28 18.61 10.83
CA PRO A 71 -6.12 19.48 11.66
C PRO A 71 -6.76 20.64 10.89
N THR A 72 -6.09 21.13 9.83
CA THR A 72 -6.54 22.25 9.00
C THR A 72 -6.70 21.82 7.53
N LEU A 73 -7.90 22.03 6.97
CA LEU A 73 -8.20 21.63 5.58
C LEU A 73 -7.32 22.36 4.56
N GLN A 74 -6.95 23.62 4.80
CA GLN A 74 -6.27 24.46 3.80
C GLN A 74 -4.82 24.01 3.52
N GLU A 75 -4.05 23.67 4.56
CA GLU A 75 -2.64 23.27 4.42
C GLU A 75 -2.52 21.87 3.81
N SER A 76 -3.45 20.96 4.16
CA SER A 76 -3.58 19.63 3.55
C SER A 76 -3.75 19.73 2.05
N TYR A 77 -4.64 20.62 1.60
CA TYR A 77 -4.89 20.79 0.18
C TYR A 77 -3.69 21.33 -0.57
N ARG A 78 -2.86 22.18 0.02
CA ARG A 78 -1.69 22.74 -0.68
C ARG A 78 -0.68 21.65 -1.04
N GLU A 79 -0.31 20.80 -0.09
CA GLU A 79 0.65 19.71 -0.31
C GLU A 79 0.11 18.70 -1.32
N VAL A 80 -1.17 18.30 -1.18
CA VAL A 80 -1.83 17.35 -2.09
C VAL A 80 -1.97 17.92 -3.50
N ILE A 81 -2.32 19.21 -3.64
CA ILE A 81 -2.37 19.87 -4.95
C ILE A 81 -1.00 19.85 -5.60
N SER A 82 0.06 20.22 -4.86
CA SER A 82 1.43 20.21 -5.39
C SER A 82 1.87 18.81 -5.83
N PHE A 83 1.60 17.81 -5.00
CA PHE A 83 1.86 16.40 -5.30
C PHE A 83 1.19 15.95 -6.60
N LEU A 84 -0.13 16.16 -6.71
CA LEU A 84 -0.91 15.70 -7.86
C LEU A 84 -0.54 16.45 -9.14
N GLN A 85 -0.31 17.76 -9.08
CA GLN A 85 0.09 18.55 -10.25
C GLN A 85 1.45 18.08 -10.78
N LYS A 86 2.47 17.97 -9.91
CA LYS A 86 3.82 17.56 -10.31
C LYS A 86 3.85 16.16 -10.92
N LEU A 87 3.08 15.22 -10.35
CA LEU A 87 2.96 13.88 -10.94
C LEU A 87 2.21 13.91 -12.26
N SER A 88 1.09 14.64 -12.33
CA SER A 88 0.26 14.75 -13.52
C SER A 88 0.99 15.38 -14.71
N GLU A 89 1.96 16.26 -14.48
CA GLU A 89 2.79 16.88 -15.52
C GLU A 89 3.82 15.90 -16.12
N ARG A 90 4.15 14.82 -15.39
CA ARG A 90 5.25 13.91 -15.73
C ARG A 90 4.80 12.51 -16.10
N LEU A 91 3.56 12.13 -15.76
CA LEU A 91 3.00 10.80 -15.94
C LEU A 91 1.80 10.81 -16.87
N GLU A 92 1.68 9.80 -17.72
CA GLU A 92 0.59 9.71 -18.68
C GLU A 92 -0.73 9.29 -18.03
N LYS A 93 -0.67 8.51 -16.95
CA LYS A 93 -1.85 8.00 -16.26
C LYS A 93 -1.61 7.78 -14.78
N ILE A 94 -2.53 8.27 -13.95
CA ILE A 94 -2.49 8.14 -12.50
C ILE A 94 -3.82 7.58 -12.03
N ILE A 95 -3.77 6.50 -11.25
CA ILE A 95 -4.93 5.89 -10.62
C ILE A 95 -4.74 5.97 -9.12
N LEU A 96 -5.73 6.54 -8.44
CA LEU A 96 -5.77 6.66 -6.99
C LEU A 96 -6.88 5.76 -6.47
N VAL A 97 -6.62 5.02 -5.41
CA VAL A 97 -7.66 4.35 -4.61
C VAL A 97 -7.81 5.12 -3.32
N MET A 98 -9.03 5.33 -2.83
CA MET A 98 -9.23 5.99 -1.54
C MET A 98 -8.78 5.11 -0.35
N GLY A 99 -7.98 5.69 0.54
CA GLY A 99 -7.75 5.17 1.89
C GLY A 99 -8.65 5.84 2.93
N ASN A 100 -8.42 5.54 4.21
CA ASN A 100 -9.19 6.15 5.29
C ASN A 100 -8.76 7.60 5.59
N HIS A 101 -7.55 8.01 5.22
CA HIS A 101 -7.10 9.40 5.40
C HIS A 101 -7.48 10.33 4.24
N ASP A 102 -8.06 9.82 3.15
CA ASP A 102 -8.29 10.55 1.91
C ASP A 102 -9.59 11.38 1.87
N GLY A 103 -10.16 11.71 3.03
CA GLY A 103 -11.36 12.56 3.12
C GLY A 103 -11.19 13.90 2.39
N GLY A 104 -12.08 14.18 1.41
CA GLY A 104 -12.06 15.41 0.61
C GLY A 104 -11.10 15.41 -0.59
N LEU A 105 -10.41 14.31 -0.88
CA LEU A 105 -9.54 14.19 -2.06
C LEU A 105 -10.31 14.35 -3.38
N ASP A 106 -11.54 13.85 -3.44
CA ASP A 106 -12.46 14.00 -4.56
C ASP A 106 -12.69 15.48 -4.93
N LYS A 107 -12.86 16.35 -3.92
CA LYS A 107 -13.05 17.79 -4.10
C LYS A 107 -11.80 18.46 -4.65
N VAL A 108 -10.62 18.02 -4.21
CA VAL A 108 -9.34 18.52 -4.74
C VAL A 108 -9.20 18.16 -6.22
N LEU A 109 -9.47 16.91 -6.57
CA LEU A 109 -9.39 16.44 -7.95
C LEU A 109 -10.38 17.16 -8.87
N GLN A 110 -11.62 17.37 -8.42
CA GLN A 110 -12.61 18.16 -9.17
C GLN A 110 -12.12 19.60 -9.42
N LYS A 111 -11.49 20.23 -8.42
CA LYS A 111 -10.93 21.58 -8.56
C LYS A 111 -9.74 21.62 -9.52
N LEU A 112 -8.86 20.63 -9.48
CA LEU A 112 -7.69 20.57 -10.36
C LEU A 112 -8.04 20.16 -11.79
N ASN A 113 -9.12 19.39 -11.98
CA ASN A 113 -9.62 18.93 -13.28
C ASN A 113 -8.52 18.23 -14.14
N LEU A 114 -7.67 17.45 -13.49
CA LEU A 114 -6.59 16.68 -14.11
C LEU A 114 -7.19 15.53 -14.93
N LYS A 115 -6.93 15.49 -16.24
CA LYS A 115 -7.58 14.54 -17.16
C LYS A 115 -6.98 13.13 -17.12
N ASN A 116 -5.76 13.01 -16.65
CA ASN A 116 -5.01 11.76 -16.52
C ASN A 116 -5.08 11.15 -15.12
N VAL A 117 -5.88 11.72 -14.20
CA VAL A 117 -6.02 11.22 -12.83
C VAL A 117 -7.42 10.61 -12.64
N THR A 118 -7.48 9.35 -12.26
CA THR A 118 -8.72 8.64 -11.92
C THR A 118 -8.74 8.29 -10.44
N LEU A 119 -9.89 8.45 -9.77
CA LEU A 119 -10.08 8.08 -8.38
C LEU A 119 -11.10 6.93 -8.26
N HIS A 120 -10.71 5.87 -7.56
CA HIS A 120 -11.59 4.78 -7.13
C HIS A 120 -11.94 4.90 -5.65
N ASP A 121 -13.11 4.39 -5.29
CA ASP A 121 -13.55 4.32 -3.90
C ASP A 121 -12.69 3.35 -3.06
N SER A 122 -12.91 3.32 -1.74
CA SER A 122 -12.09 2.52 -0.82
C SER A 122 -12.25 1.00 -0.99
N ARG A 123 -13.24 0.54 -1.76
CA ARG A 123 -13.44 -0.88 -2.07
C ARG A 123 -12.54 -1.34 -3.22
N GLY A 124 -11.82 -0.42 -3.86
CA GLY A 124 -10.82 -0.74 -4.87
C GLY A 124 -11.40 -0.96 -6.27
N PHE A 125 -10.57 -1.55 -7.13
CA PHE A 125 -10.91 -1.87 -8.52
C PHE A 125 -10.13 -3.07 -9.04
N ILE A 126 -10.57 -3.63 -10.17
CA ILE A 126 -9.86 -4.72 -10.85
C ILE A 126 -9.00 -4.14 -11.97
N LEU A 127 -7.72 -4.45 -11.93
CA LEU A 127 -6.78 -4.24 -13.02
C LEU A 127 -6.54 -5.57 -13.73
N GLU A 128 -6.80 -5.62 -15.03
CA GLU A 128 -6.45 -6.79 -15.84
C GLU A 128 -5.05 -6.62 -16.41
N THR A 129 -4.19 -7.60 -16.14
CA THR A 129 -2.79 -7.60 -16.59
C THR A 129 -2.68 -8.04 -18.05
N SER A 130 -1.57 -7.69 -18.72
CA SER A 130 -1.29 -8.08 -20.10
C SER A 130 -1.33 -9.60 -20.35
N ASN A 131 -1.15 -10.41 -19.31
CA ASN A 131 -1.24 -11.88 -19.36
C ASN A 131 -2.63 -12.44 -18.98
N GLY A 132 -3.64 -11.58 -18.83
CA GLY A 132 -5.03 -11.96 -18.57
C GLY A 132 -5.39 -12.19 -17.10
N LYS A 133 -4.45 -12.02 -16.16
CA LYS A 133 -4.78 -12.09 -14.72
C LYS A 133 -5.51 -10.84 -14.25
N LYS A 134 -6.53 -11.02 -13.42
CA LYS A 134 -7.32 -9.96 -12.78
C LYS A 134 -6.80 -9.72 -11.37
N ILE A 135 -6.22 -8.55 -11.14
CA ILE A 135 -5.68 -8.18 -9.83
C ILE A 135 -6.59 -7.16 -9.18
N LEU A 136 -7.05 -7.47 -7.97
CA LEU A 136 -7.83 -6.55 -7.15
C LEU A 136 -6.89 -5.58 -6.43
N MET A 137 -6.97 -4.32 -6.83
CA MET A 137 -6.23 -3.19 -6.29
C MET A 137 -7.08 -2.47 -5.26
N LEU A 138 -6.64 -2.43 -4.00
CA LEU A 138 -7.38 -1.77 -2.93
C LEU A 138 -6.44 -1.20 -1.87
N HIS A 139 -6.91 -0.29 -1.03
CA HIS A 139 -6.10 0.17 0.11
C HIS A 139 -6.07 -0.88 1.24
N GLY A 140 -7.23 -1.47 1.55
CA GLY A 140 -7.37 -2.56 2.52
C GLY A 140 -8.03 -2.17 3.85
N ASN A 141 -8.40 -0.90 4.02
CA ASN A 141 -9.23 -0.40 5.14
C ASN A 141 -10.73 -0.78 5.00
N SER A 142 -11.16 -1.17 3.81
CA SER A 142 -12.55 -1.49 3.48
C SER A 142 -12.63 -2.84 2.76
N LYS A 143 -13.73 -3.58 2.98
CA LYS A 143 -13.98 -4.80 2.20
C LYS A 143 -14.22 -4.44 0.73
N PRO A 144 -13.63 -5.21 -0.21
CA PRO A 144 -13.91 -5.00 -1.63
C PRO A 144 -15.36 -5.35 -1.98
N LYS A 145 -15.75 -5.06 -3.22
CA LYS A 145 -16.98 -5.61 -3.82
C LYS A 145 -16.86 -7.13 -3.90
N ILE A 146 -17.92 -7.84 -3.55
CA ILE A 146 -17.87 -9.31 -3.49
C ILE A 146 -17.63 -9.87 -4.90
N GLU A 147 -18.22 -9.22 -5.91
CA GLU A 147 -18.06 -9.56 -7.33
C GLU A 147 -16.61 -9.37 -7.79
N ASP A 148 -15.94 -8.33 -7.31
CA ASP A 148 -14.52 -8.08 -7.59
C ASP A 148 -13.61 -9.11 -6.89
N PHE A 149 -13.92 -9.46 -5.64
CA PHE A 149 -13.21 -10.49 -4.91
C PHE A 149 -13.36 -11.87 -5.56
N GLU A 150 -14.56 -12.25 -5.99
CA GLU A 150 -14.82 -13.55 -6.61
C GLU A 150 -14.04 -13.72 -7.92
N ARG A 151 -13.97 -12.67 -8.75
CA ARG A 151 -13.31 -12.73 -10.06
C ARG A 151 -11.81 -12.45 -10.05
N CYS A 152 -11.21 -12.05 -8.92
CA CYS A 152 -9.78 -11.75 -8.86
C CYS A 152 -8.91 -13.01 -8.70
N ASP A 153 -7.74 -12.98 -9.34
CA ASP A 153 -6.70 -14.01 -9.23
C ASP A 153 -5.67 -13.68 -8.15
N ALA A 154 -5.55 -12.39 -7.79
CA ALA A 154 -4.66 -11.88 -6.74
C ALA A 154 -5.18 -10.55 -6.18
N MET A 155 -4.64 -10.15 -5.04
CA MET A 155 -4.88 -8.84 -4.43
C MET A 155 -3.57 -8.09 -4.17
N ILE A 156 -3.59 -6.78 -4.30
CA ILE A 156 -2.48 -5.91 -3.86
C ILE A 156 -3.07 -4.79 -3.01
N MET A 157 -2.51 -4.59 -1.81
CA MET A 157 -2.99 -3.61 -0.85
C MET A 157 -1.87 -2.86 -0.12
N GLY A 158 -2.26 -1.84 0.64
CA GLY A 158 -1.40 -1.07 1.54
C GLY A 158 -1.90 -1.11 2.98
N HIS A 159 -2.11 0.07 3.57
CA HIS A 159 -2.79 0.36 4.84
C HIS A 159 -2.07 -0.09 6.13
N THR A 160 -1.48 -1.28 6.13
CA THR A 160 -0.84 -1.86 7.33
C THR A 160 0.63 -1.50 7.49
N HIS A 161 1.21 -0.87 6.45
CA HIS A 161 2.60 -0.38 6.39
C HIS A 161 3.62 -1.41 6.91
N PRO A 162 3.64 -2.66 6.40
CA PRO A 162 4.45 -3.71 6.99
C PRO A 162 5.93 -3.35 7.00
N ALA A 163 6.57 -3.59 8.15
CA ALA A 163 8.00 -3.42 8.38
C ALA A 163 8.54 -4.58 9.21
N ILE A 164 9.83 -4.86 9.10
CA ILE A 164 10.55 -5.82 9.93
C ILE A 164 11.53 -5.08 10.85
N VAL A 165 11.67 -5.58 12.08
CA VAL A 165 12.70 -5.12 13.02
C VAL A 165 13.76 -6.19 13.08
N LEU A 166 14.99 -5.83 12.71
CA LEU A 166 16.17 -6.67 12.75
C LEU A 166 17.06 -6.18 13.90
N GLN A 167 17.49 -7.09 14.75
CA GLN A 167 18.41 -6.81 15.83
C GLN A 167 19.63 -7.71 15.69
N ASP A 168 20.83 -7.14 15.77
CA ASP A 168 22.06 -7.93 15.77
C ASP A 168 22.47 -8.36 17.19
N SER A 169 23.50 -9.21 17.27
CA SER A 169 24.03 -9.72 18.55
C SER A 169 24.62 -8.63 19.45
N THR A 170 24.90 -7.44 18.93
CA THR A 170 25.40 -6.30 19.71
C THR A 170 24.28 -5.43 20.27
N GLY A 171 23.03 -5.70 19.87
CA GLY A 171 21.85 -4.93 20.26
C GLY A 171 21.53 -3.77 19.32
N TYR A 172 22.18 -3.67 18.16
CA TYR A 172 21.85 -2.67 17.15
C TYR A 172 20.54 -3.05 16.47
N ILE A 173 19.58 -2.13 16.47
CA ILE A 173 18.23 -2.34 15.93
C ILE A 173 18.06 -1.52 14.65
N VAL A 174 17.66 -2.18 13.57
CA VAL A 174 17.22 -1.56 12.32
C VAL A 174 15.78 -1.93 12.06
N LYS A 175 14.97 -0.96 11.63
CA LYS A 175 13.62 -1.21 11.13
C LYS A 175 13.57 -0.91 9.64
N GLU A 176 13.18 -1.90 8.86
CA GLU A 176 13.09 -1.82 7.40
C GLU A 176 11.65 -2.02 6.93
N PRO A 177 11.11 -1.16 6.05
CA PRO A 177 9.86 -1.45 5.37
C PRO A 177 9.99 -2.72 4.51
N ILE A 178 8.92 -3.49 4.42
CA ILE A 178 8.91 -4.75 3.68
C ILE A 178 7.72 -4.82 2.72
N ILE A 179 7.88 -5.59 1.66
CA ILE A 179 6.75 -6.13 0.89
C ILE A 179 6.43 -7.49 1.50
N MET A 180 5.17 -7.67 1.92
CA MET A 180 4.69 -8.93 2.45
C MET A 180 3.81 -9.61 1.40
N LYS A 181 4.08 -10.88 1.08
CA LYS A 181 3.24 -11.69 0.20
C LYS A 181 2.69 -12.86 1.00
N LEU A 182 1.37 -13.00 1.05
CA LEU A 182 0.72 -14.14 1.67
C LEU A 182 -0.09 -14.93 0.65
N THR A 183 -0.09 -16.25 0.77
CA THR A 183 -0.96 -17.13 -0.02
C THR A 183 -1.95 -17.82 0.90
N ILE A 184 -3.24 -17.66 0.62
CA ILE A 184 -4.31 -18.16 1.49
C ILE A 184 -5.38 -18.90 0.70
N ASP A 185 -6.15 -19.74 1.41
CA ASP A 185 -7.32 -20.37 0.81
C ASP A 185 -8.43 -19.32 0.56
N LYS A 186 -8.79 -19.14 -0.72
CA LYS A 186 -9.77 -18.13 -1.14
C LYS A 186 -11.14 -18.37 -0.52
N LYS A 187 -11.54 -19.63 -0.36
CA LYS A 187 -12.83 -20.02 0.25
C LYS A 187 -12.85 -19.71 1.73
N VAL A 188 -11.75 -19.98 2.42
CA VAL A 188 -11.62 -19.66 3.85
C VAL A 188 -11.72 -18.15 4.07
N LEU A 189 -11.03 -17.35 3.24
CA LEU A 189 -11.12 -15.89 3.35
C LEU A 189 -12.53 -15.39 3.00
N ALA A 190 -13.15 -15.90 1.93
CA ALA A 190 -14.51 -15.53 1.52
C ALA A 190 -15.52 -15.77 2.65
N LYS A 191 -15.47 -16.96 3.26
CA LYS A 191 -16.37 -17.33 4.36
C LYS A 191 -16.19 -16.41 5.58
N ARG A 192 -14.97 -16.03 5.92
CA ARG A 192 -14.69 -15.15 7.06
C ARG A 192 -15.01 -13.68 6.78
N MET A 193 -14.73 -13.21 5.57
CA MET A 193 -14.90 -11.81 5.20
C MET A 193 -16.34 -11.49 4.78
N PHE A 194 -17.02 -12.39 4.07
CA PHE A 194 -18.35 -12.16 3.49
C PHE A 194 -19.44 -13.11 4.02
N GLY A 195 -19.07 -14.21 4.66
CA GLY A 195 -20.05 -15.23 5.06
C GLY A 195 -20.56 -16.08 3.89
N THR A 196 -19.87 -16.06 2.74
CA THR A 196 -20.25 -16.78 1.52
C THR A 196 -19.26 -17.88 1.17
N GLU A 197 -19.68 -18.82 0.33
CA GLU A 197 -18.74 -19.72 -0.35
C GLU A 197 -18.21 -19.06 -1.62
N SER A 198 -16.96 -19.33 -1.98
CA SER A 198 -16.32 -18.81 -3.17
C SER A 198 -15.65 -19.94 -3.96
N GLU A 199 -15.47 -19.72 -5.25
CA GLU A 199 -14.69 -20.61 -6.12
C GLU A 199 -13.22 -20.18 -6.16
N GLY A 200 -12.33 -21.12 -6.47
CA GLY A 200 -10.87 -20.93 -6.38
C GLY A 200 -10.27 -21.56 -5.12
N LYS A 201 -8.98 -21.92 -5.22
CA LYS A 201 -8.25 -22.59 -4.13
C LYS A 201 -7.30 -21.64 -3.42
N GLU A 202 -6.43 -20.96 -4.16
CA GLU A 202 -5.38 -20.10 -3.59
C GLU A 202 -5.54 -18.66 -4.05
N LEU A 203 -5.33 -17.71 -3.14
CA LEU A 203 -5.35 -16.29 -3.40
C LEU A 203 -4.06 -15.65 -2.86
N PRO A 204 -3.15 -15.20 -3.74
CA PRO A 204 -2.03 -14.36 -3.36
C PRO A 204 -2.52 -12.97 -2.98
N ILE A 205 -2.03 -12.45 -1.85
CA ILE A 205 -2.21 -11.06 -1.43
C ILE A 205 -0.83 -10.46 -1.21
N ILE A 206 -0.55 -9.36 -1.88
CA ILE A 206 0.67 -8.55 -1.69
C ILE A 206 0.30 -7.32 -0.87
N VAL A 207 1.08 -7.03 0.15
CA VAL A 207 0.92 -5.85 1.00
C VAL A 207 2.17 -5.00 0.85
N LEU A 208 1.99 -3.82 0.29
CA LEU A 208 3.04 -2.84 0.06
C LEU A 208 3.31 -2.03 1.33
N PRO A 209 4.57 -1.64 1.57
CA PRO A 209 4.91 -0.75 2.67
C PRO A 209 4.46 0.68 2.39
N VAL A 210 4.55 1.51 3.43
CA VAL A 210 4.34 2.95 3.33
C VAL A 210 5.38 3.61 2.43
N SER A 211 4.94 4.57 1.61
CA SER A 211 5.82 5.30 0.68
C SER A 211 6.36 6.61 1.26
N HIS A 212 5.86 7.01 2.43
CA HIS A 212 6.25 8.27 3.07
C HIS A 212 7.59 8.13 3.84
N PRO A 213 8.56 9.04 3.66
CA PRO A 213 9.91 8.90 4.22
C PRO A 213 9.99 9.05 5.74
N SER A 214 9.05 9.77 6.35
CA SER A 214 9.02 10.02 7.80
C SER A 214 8.25 8.95 8.59
N THR A 215 7.80 7.87 7.93
CA THR A 215 7.09 6.76 8.55
C THR A 215 7.85 5.46 8.32
N ILE A 216 8.10 4.71 9.39
CA ILE A 216 8.91 3.48 9.36
C ILE A 216 8.06 2.20 9.35
N GLY A 217 6.74 2.34 9.19
CA GLY A 217 5.78 1.23 9.14
C GLY A 217 5.47 0.58 10.49
N VAL A 218 4.67 -0.48 10.48
CA VAL A 218 4.28 -1.29 11.64
C VAL A 218 5.06 -2.59 11.63
N ASN A 219 5.63 -2.98 12.78
CA ASN A 219 6.36 -4.25 12.86
C ASN A 219 5.40 -5.40 12.52
N ILE A 220 5.80 -6.28 11.60
CA ILE A 220 5.02 -7.44 11.17
C ILE A 220 4.52 -8.28 12.35
N MET A 221 5.28 -8.37 13.45
CA MET A 221 4.86 -9.03 14.68
C MET A 221 3.58 -8.45 15.28
N GLN A 222 3.44 -7.13 15.27
CA GLN A 222 2.22 -6.46 15.77
C GLN A 222 1.03 -6.74 14.85
N ILE A 223 1.26 -6.79 13.53
CA ILE A 223 0.25 -7.15 12.52
C ILE A 223 -0.25 -8.59 12.76
N ILE A 224 0.66 -9.54 12.94
CA ILE A 224 0.35 -10.97 13.13
C ILE A 224 -0.32 -11.24 14.46
N LEU A 225 0.24 -10.72 15.55
CA LEU A 225 -0.26 -10.96 16.90
C LEU A 225 -1.55 -10.18 17.19
N ARG A 226 -1.97 -9.30 16.27
CA ARG A 226 -3.11 -8.38 16.43
C ARG A 226 -3.04 -7.58 17.73
N ARG A 227 -1.82 -7.38 18.24
CA ARG A 227 -1.55 -6.54 19.39
C ARG A 227 -1.42 -5.14 18.82
N GLU A 228 -2.38 -4.28 19.15
CA GLU A 228 -2.38 -2.81 18.93
C GLU A 228 -2.97 -2.28 17.62
N VAL A 229 -3.16 -3.07 16.56
CA VAL A 229 -3.75 -2.56 15.31
C VAL A 229 -5.28 -2.44 15.44
N LYS A 230 -5.74 -1.32 16.02
CA LYS A 230 -7.15 -0.88 16.01
C LYS A 230 -7.62 -0.33 14.64
N THR A 231 -6.90 -0.63 13.55
CA THR A 231 -7.33 -0.22 12.22
C THR A 231 -8.15 -1.33 11.59
N PHE A 232 -9.32 -0.98 11.06
CA PHE A 232 -10.18 -1.91 10.35
C PHE A 232 -9.47 -2.32 9.05
N THR A 233 -8.72 -3.42 9.08
CA THR A 233 -8.05 -3.98 7.89
C THR A 233 -8.73 -5.28 7.45
N ILE A 234 -8.76 -5.55 6.14
CA ILE A 234 -9.23 -6.85 5.63
C ILE A 234 -8.36 -8.02 6.12
N LEU A 235 -7.11 -7.77 6.53
CA LEU A 235 -6.24 -8.80 7.10
C LEU A 235 -6.77 -9.33 8.45
N GLN A 236 -7.72 -8.66 9.10
CA GLN A 236 -8.40 -9.18 10.29
C GLN A 236 -9.20 -10.47 10.03
N TYR A 237 -9.50 -10.79 8.76
CA TYR A 237 -10.16 -12.03 8.37
C TYR A 237 -9.16 -13.18 8.11
N VAL A 238 -7.86 -12.87 8.08
CA VAL A 238 -6.78 -13.84 7.89
C VAL A 238 -6.36 -14.43 9.23
N ASP A 239 -6.31 -15.75 9.33
CA ASP A 239 -5.73 -16.43 10.49
C ASP A 239 -4.25 -16.68 10.20
N PHE A 240 -3.41 -15.74 10.64
CA PHE A 240 -1.98 -15.80 10.38
C PHE A 240 -1.32 -17.04 10.99
N GLN A 241 -1.85 -17.57 12.10
CA GLN A 241 -1.27 -18.74 12.79
C GLN A 241 -1.30 -19.99 11.90
N SER A 242 -2.35 -20.15 11.08
CA SER A 242 -2.47 -21.30 10.18
C SER A 242 -1.70 -21.14 8.86
N ILE A 243 -1.07 -19.98 8.60
CA ILE A 243 -0.43 -19.68 7.31
C ILE A 243 0.99 -19.12 7.42
N LEU A 244 1.64 -19.18 8.60
CA LEU A 244 2.97 -18.58 8.81
C LEU A 244 4.01 -19.01 7.76
N HIS A 245 3.94 -20.25 7.29
CA HIS A 245 4.81 -20.80 6.24
C HIS A 245 4.51 -20.24 4.83
N ASN A 246 3.30 -19.72 4.62
CA ASN A 246 2.84 -19.15 3.34
C ASN A 246 2.93 -17.61 3.30
N VAL A 247 3.50 -16.99 4.33
CA VAL A 247 3.80 -15.55 4.35
C VAL A 247 5.26 -15.38 4.01
N GLU A 248 5.55 -14.75 2.89
CA GLU A 248 6.88 -14.43 2.40
C GLU A 248 7.20 -12.95 2.69
N ILE A 249 8.45 -12.69 3.08
CA ILE A 249 8.93 -11.35 3.40
C ILE A 249 10.02 -10.93 2.40
N TYR A 250 9.85 -9.74 1.84
CA TYR A 250 10.80 -9.12 0.93
C TYR A 250 11.17 -7.73 1.42
N LEU A 251 12.44 -7.34 1.33
CA LEU A 251 12.83 -5.95 1.44
C LEU A 251 12.34 -5.16 0.22
N THR A 252 12.36 -3.82 0.29
CA THR A 252 11.92 -2.94 -0.80
C THR A 252 12.75 -3.02 -2.07
N ASP A 253 13.93 -3.64 -2.00
CA ASP A 253 14.80 -3.94 -3.16
C ASP A 253 14.57 -5.35 -3.73
N TYR A 254 13.48 -6.02 -3.30
CA TYR A 254 13.11 -7.38 -3.65
C TYR A 254 14.01 -8.48 -3.07
N THR A 255 14.91 -8.16 -2.13
CA THR A 255 15.64 -9.19 -1.38
C THR A 255 14.68 -10.05 -0.57
N TYR A 256 14.64 -11.35 -0.88
CA TYR A 256 13.82 -12.32 -0.15
C TYR A 256 14.47 -12.67 1.19
N LEU A 257 13.77 -12.41 2.30
CA LEU A 257 14.26 -12.71 3.65
C LEU A 257 13.87 -14.11 4.14
N GLY A 258 12.88 -14.74 3.50
CA GLY A 258 12.35 -16.03 3.92
C GLY A 258 10.83 -16.00 4.14
N SER A 259 10.29 -17.15 4.52
CA SER A 259 8.94 -17.20 5.07
C SER A 259 8.94 -16.62 6.48
N LEU A 260 7.79 -16.10 6.90
CA LEU A 260 7.60 -15.52 8.21
C LEU A 260 7.99 -16.51 9.30
N ASN A 261 7.60 -17.79 9.20
CA ASN A 261 8.01 -18.81 10.18
C ASN A 261 9.54 -18.84 10.40
N HIS A 262 10.34 -18.84 9.33
CA HIS A 262 11.80 -18.85 9.46
C HIS A 262 12.34 -17.54 10.05
N VAL A 263 11.73 -16.41 9.68
CA VAL A 263 12.12 -15.10 10.22
C VAL A 263 11.83 -15.02 11.72
N LEU A 264 10.70 -15.57 12.19
CA LEU A 264 10.39 -15.62 13.62
C LEU A 264 11.38 -16.48 14.40
N GLU A 265 11.74 -17.66 13.88
CA GLU A 265 12.70 -18.56 14.53
C GLU A 265 14.09 -17.95 14.70
N VAL A 266 14.46 -16.98 13.85
CA VAL A 266 15.75 -16.26 13.94
C VAL A 266 15.64 -15.07 14.87
N LEU A 267 14.54 -14.31 14.84
CA LEU A 267 14.35 -13.11 15.66
C LEU A 267 14.03 -13.40 17.13
N GLU A 268 13.56 -14.60 17.47
CA GLU A 268 13.32 -15.02 18.85
C GLU A 268 14.56 -15.61 19.56
N LYS A 269 15.70 -15.74 18.87
CA LYS A 269 16.97 -16.23 19.42
C LYS A 269 17.90 -15.09 19.85
#